data_AF-A0A1E3V842-F1
#
_entry.id   AF-A0A1E3V842-F1
#
_cell.length_a   1.000
_cell.length_b   1.000
_cell.length_c   1.000
_cell.angle_alpha   90.00
_cell.angle_beta   90.00
_cell.angle_gamma   90.00
#
_symmetry.space_group_name_H-M   'P 1'
#
loop_
_entity.id
_entity.type
_entity.pdbx_description
1 polymer ?
#
loop_
_entity_poly.entity_id
_entity_poly.type
_entity_poly.pdbx_seq_one_letter_code
_entity_poly.pdbx_strand_id
1 'polypeptide(L)'
;MQTYCQSNTPHAEEALPEVLMRIVTELHDVAYLIERIEPQLLDSRDGGADVDRMMVFQGIDLAVQKTRGLAEFIDTITASIPDSWLVDVSTAVNLVKLADMKKALGNGVLRHGHSQPLTKASGDFEAF
;
A
#
# COMPACT_ATOMS: atom_id res chain seq x y z
N MET A 1 21.75 -20.19 -32.30
CA MET A 1 20.69 -19.26 -32.73
C MET A 1 19.39 -19.73 -32.08
N GLN A 2 19.05 -19.23 -30.90
CA GLN A 2 17.80 -19.58 -30.23
C GLN A 2 17.15 -18.29 -29.73
N THR A 3 15.95 -18.09 -30.26
CA THR A 3 15.11 -16.90 -30.25
C THR A 3 14.72 -16.48 -28.83
N TYR A 4 15.00 -15.23 -28.49
CA TYR A 4 14.34 -14.54 -27.38
C TYR A 4 12.85 -14.44 -27.74
N CYS A 5 11.98 -15.08 -26.96
CA CYS A 5 10.58 -14.70 -26.90
C CYS A 5 10.53 -13.29 -26.29
N GLN A 6 10.58 -12.27 -27.14
CA GLN A 6 10.13 -10.94 -26.76
C GLN A 6 8.64 -11.07 -26.46
N SER A 7 8.30 -11.05 -25.17
CA SER A 7 6.95 -10.77 -24.72
C SER A 7 6.60 -9.36 -25.21
N ASN A 8 6.03 -9.27 -26.42
CA ASN A 8 5.44 -8.04 -26.93
C ASN A 8 4.19 -7.77 -26.11
N THR A 9 4.38 -7.18 -24.93
CA THR A 9 3.28 -6.61 -24.17
C THR A 9 2.85 -5.39 -24.98
N PRO A 10 1.62 -5.34 -25.51
CA PRO A 10 1.15 -4.12 -26.16
C PRO A 10 1.30 -2.98 -25.15
N HIS A 11 1.88 -1.85 -25.58
CA HIS A 11 1.79 -0.61 -24.82
C HIS A 11 0.30 -0.26 -24.74
N ALA A 12 -0.35 -0.72 -23.68
CA ALA A 12 -1.74 -0.41 -23.40
C ALA A 12 -1.73 0.98 -22.73
N GLU A 13 -1.98 2.00 -23.54
CA GLU A 13 -2.31 3.32 -23.00
C GLU A 13 -3.70 3.20 -22.36
N GLU A 14 -3.75 3.25 -21.03
CA GLU A 14 -4.96 3.20 -20.24
C GLU A 14 -5.23 4.58 -19.62
N ALA A 15 -6.50 4.93 -19.39
CA ALA A 15 -6.84 6.19 -18.77
C ALA A 15 -6.39 6.21 -17.30
N LEU A 16 -5.65 7.24 -16.89
CA LEU A 16 -5.12 7.36 -15.51
C LEU A 16 -6.20 7.15 -14.42
N PRO A 17 -7.45 7.68 -14.53
CA PRO A 17 -8.49 7.39 -13.54
C PRO A 17 -8.83 5.91 -13.41
N GLU A 18 -8.83 5.15 -14.51
CA GLU A 18 -9.11 3.70 -14.49
C GLU A 18 -7.98 2.93 -13.81
N VAL A 19 -6.73 3.31 -14.08
CA VAL A 19 -5.55 2.76 -13.39
C VAL A 19 -5.63 3.05 -11.89
N LEU A 20 -5.95 4.29 -11.50
CA LEU A 20 -6.10 4.68 -10.09
C LEU A 20 -7.24 3.92 -9.39
N MET A 21 -8.37 3.69 -10.07
CA MET A 21 -9.47 2.89 -9.51
C MET A 21 -9.09 1.42 -9.28
N ARG A 22 -8.25 0.84 -10.15
CA ARG A 22 -7.69 -0.50 -9.91
C ARG A 22 -6.78 -0.52 -8.68
N ILE A 23 -5.90 0.47 -8.54
CA ILE A 23 -5.05 0.61 -7.35
C ILE A 23 -5.88 0.74 -6.07
N VAL A 24 -6.96 1.53 -6.08
CA VAL A 24 -7.86 1.69 -4.93
C VAL A 24 -8.49 0.36 -4.53
N THR A 25 -8.96 -0.43 -5.49
CA THR A 25 -9.51 -1.76 -5.24
C THR A 25 -8.47 -2.67 -4.57
N GLU A 26 -7.26 -2.70 -5.11
CA GLU A 26 -6.18 -3.54 -4.56
C GLU A 26 -5.75 -3.12 -3.15
N LEU A 27 -5.75 -1.81 -2.85
CA LEU A 27 -5.47 -1.29 -1.51
C LEU A 27 -6.56 -1.72 -0.51
N HIS A 28 -7.83 -1.71 -0.91
CA HIS A 28 -8.92 -2.23 -0.09
C HIS A 28 -8.79 -3.74 0.19
N ASP A 29 -8.37 -4.52 -0.81
CA ASP A 29 -8.12 -5.96 -0.61
C ASP A 29 -7.00 -6.21 0.38
N VAL A 30 -5.92 -5.42 0.34
CA VAL A 30 -4.83 -5.51 1.33
C VAL A 30 -5.34 -5.16 2.73
N ALA A 31 -6.12 -4.10 2.88
CA ALA A 31 -6.72 -3.74 4.16
C ALA A 31 -7.59 -4.88 4.72
N TYR A 32 -8.41 -5.49 3.86
CA TYR A 32 -9.26 -6.62 4.24
C TYR A 32 -8.46 -7.87 4.63
N LEU A 33 -7.33 -8.13 3.96
CA LEU A 33 -6.42 -9.21 4.35
C LEU A 33 -5.86 -8.98 5.76
N ILE A 34 -5.43 -7.76 6.08
CA ILE A 34 -4.88 -7.41 7.40
C ILE A 34 -5.97 -7.55 8.48
N GLU A 35 -7.16 -7.00 8.27
CA GLU A 35 -8.29 -7.11 9.20
C GLU A 35 -8.67 -8.57 9.50
N ARG A 36 -8.57 -9.46 8.51
CA ARG A 36 -8.82 -10.91 8.69
C ARG A 36 -7.72 -11.63 9.48
N ILE A 37 -6.50 -11.12 9.44
CA ILE A 37 -5.35 -11.71 10.12
C ILE A 37 -5.37 -11.37 11.63
N GLU A 38 -5.79 -10.16 12.00
CA GLU A 38 -5.84 -9.68 13.39
C GLU A 38 -6.50 -10.65 14.38
N PRO A 39 -7.72 -11.17 14.16
CA PRO A 39 -8.37 -12.09 15.11
C PRO A 39 -7.62 -13.42 15.25
N GLN A 40 -7.09 -13.96 14.14
CA GLN A 40 -6.34 -15.21 14.15
C GLN A 40 -5.01 -15.09 14.92
N LEU A 41 -4.40 -13.89 14.91
CA LEU A 41 -3.20 -13.56 15.67
C LEU A 41 -3.46 -13.53 17.18
N LEU A 42 -4.63 -13.03 17.59
CA LEU A 42 -5.07 -13.01 18.98
C LEU A 42 -5.39 -14.43 19.48
N ASP A 43 -6.13 -15.22 18.71
CA ASP A 43 -6.52 -16.60 19.06
C ASP A 43 -5.30 -17.54 19.12
N SER A 44 -4.31 -17.33 18.25
CA SER A 44 -3.06 -18.11 18.24
C SER A 44 -2.20 -17.92 19.50
N ARG A 45 -2.45 -16.86 20.28
CA ARG A 45 -1.68 -16.54 21.49
C ARG A 45 -2.03 -17.45 22.68
N ASP A 46 -3.23 -18.03 22.68
CA ASP A 46 -3.75 -18.91 23.74
C ASP A 46 -3.44 -20.40 23.54
N GLY A 47 -2.50 -20.74 22.65
CA GLY A 47 -2.04 -22.12 22.45
C GLY A 47 -2.61 -22.82 21.21
N GLY A 48 -3.11 -22.05 20.23
CA GLY A 48 -3.56 -22.57 18.93
C GLY A 48 -2.50 -23.41 18.20
N ALA A 49 -2.98 -24.32 17.34
CA ALA A 49 -2.14 -25.27 16.61
C ALA A 49 -1.10 -24.56 15.71
N ASP A 50 0.06 -25.20 15.52
CA ASP A 50 1.19 -24.68 14.72
C ASP A 50 0.78 -24.32 13.27
N VAL A 51 -0.24 -25.02 12.74
CA VAL A 51 -0.82 -24.78 11.41
C VAL A 51 -1.55 -23.43 11.32
N ASP A 52 -2.25 -23.00 12.37
CA ASP A 52 -3.00 -21.73 12.37
C ASP A 52 -2.04 -20.53 12.41
N ARG A 53 -0.95 -20.65 13.17
CA ARG A 53 0.13 -19.65 13.18
C ARG A 53 0.82 -19.54 11.84
N MET A 54 1.07 -20.66 11.15
CA MET A 54 1.67 -20.64 9.82
C MET A 54 0.78 -19.92 8.81
N MET A 55 -0.54 -20.16 8.82
CA MET A 55 -1.49 -19.47 7.92
C MET A 55 -1.52 -17.96 8.18
N VAL A 56 -1.45 -17.55 9.44
CA VAL A 56 -1.35 -16.14 9.83
C VAL A 56 -0.10 -15.49 9.27
N PHE A 57 1.08 -16.09 9.46
CA PHE A 57 2.33 -15.53 8.93
C PHE A 57 2.34 -15.45 7.40
N GLN A 58 1.77 -16.45 6.72
CA GLN A 58 1.59 -16.41 5.26
C GLN A 58 0.65 -15.29 4.82
N GLY A 59 -0.44 -15.06 5.56
CA GLY A 59 -1.34 -13.94 5.30
C GLY A 59 -0.62 -12.58 5.41
N ILE A 60 0.22 -12.42 6.44
CA ILE A 60 1.00 -11.19 6.62
C ILE A 60 2.00 -11.02 5.49
N ASP A 61 2.73 -12.07 5.14
CA ASP A 61 3.69 -12.04 4.03
C ASP A 61 3.01 -11.67 2.71
N LEU A 62 1.85 -12.25 2.43
CA LEU A 62 1.05 -11.91 1.25
C LEU A 62 0.64 -10.43 1.25
N ALA A 63 0.15 -9.91 2.38
CA ALA A 63 -0.21 -8.49 2.49
C ALA A 63 1.00 -7.58 2.21
N VAL A 64 2.17 -7.90 2.79
CA VAL A 64 3.42 -7.16 2.57
C VAL A 64 3.84 -7.19 1.09
N GLN A 65 3.80 -8.36 0.45
CA GLN A 65 4.15 -8.49 -0.97
C GLN A 65 3.21 -7.68 -1.86
N LYS A 66 1.88 -7.75 -1.63
CA LYS A 66 0.91 -6.94 -2.37
C LYS A 66 1.17 -5.44 -2.20
N THR A 67 1.42 -4.96 -0.97
CA THR A 67 1.72 -3.54 -0.73
C THR A 67 3.00 -3.08 -1.46
N ARG A 68 4.06 -3.89 -1.45
CA ARG A 68 5.30 -3.57 -2.17
C ARG A 68 5.09 -3.53 -3.67
N GLY A 69 4.42 -4.52 -4.23
CA GLY A 69 4.10 -4.56 -5.66
C GLY A 69 3.26 -3.34 -6.10
N LEU A 70 2.29 -2.92 -5.29
CA LEU A 70 1.52 -1.70 -5.54
C LEU A 70 2.40 -0.44 -5.50
N ALA A 71 3.32 -0.34 -4.55
CA ALA A 71 4.23 0.80 -4.46
C ALA A 71 5.15 0.89 -5.69
N GLU A 72 5.74 -0.23 -6.10
CA GLU A 72 6.59 -0.31 -7.30
C GLU A 72 5.81 0.00 -8.59
N PHE A 73 4.56 -0.47 -8.67
CA PHE A 73 3.67 -0.16 -9.79
C PHE A 73 3.36 1.35 -9.85
N ILE A 74 3.00 1.98 -8.73
CA ILE A 74 2.73 3.42 -8.65
C ILE A 74 3.99 4.23 -9.01
N ASP A 75 5.17 3.82 -8.53
CA ASP A 75 6.44 4.47 -8.86
C ASP A 75 6.71 4.42 -10.37
N THR A 76 6.49 3.26 -10.98
CA THR A 76 6.68 3.05 -12.43
C THR A 76 5.75 3.92 -13.27
N ILE A 77 4.46 4.02 -12.93
CA ILE A 77 3.53 4.91 -13.66
C ILE A 77 3.83 6.38 -13.38
N THR A 78 4.29 6.73 -12.18
CA THR A 78 4.61 8.13 -11.83
C THR A 78 5.78 8.64 -12.66
N ALA A 79 6.77 7.79 -12.95
CA ALA A 79 7.92 8.14 -13.79
C ALA A 79 7.54 8.52 -15.24
N SER A 80 6.35 8.17 -15.72
CA SER A 80 5.86 8.52 -17.07
C SER A 80 4.84 9.66 -17.08
N ILE A 81 4.39 10.16 -15.92
CA ILE A 81 3.42 11.25 -15.82
C ILE A 81 4.14 12.60 -15.97
N PRO A 82 3.67 13.52 -16.86
CA PRO A 82 4.26 14.85 -16.99
C PRO A 82 4.05 15.73 -15.74
N ASP A 83 5.07 16.50 -15.35
CA ASP A 83 5.01 17.45 -14.21
C ASP A 83 3.95 18.56 -14.37
N SER A 84 3.45 18.77 -15.59
CA SER A 84 2.38 19.74 -15.87
C SER A 84 1.00 19.25 -15.43
N TRP A 85 0.85 17.97 -15.11
CA TRP A 85 -0.40 17.41 -14.61
C TRP A 85 -0.53 17.67 -13.11
N LEU A 86 -1.27 18.73 -12.79
CA LEU A 86 -1.56 19.12 -11.41
C LEU A 86 -2.86 18.49 -10.93
N VAL A 87 -2.86 18.02 -9.67
CA VAL A 87 -4.04 17.48 -8.99
C VAL A 87 -4.28 18.29 -7.72
N ASP A 88 -5.49 18.79 -7.52
CA ASP A 88 -5.88 19.41 -6.25
C ASP A 88 -6.12 18.33 -5.19
N VAL A 89 -5.19 18.23 -4.24
CA VAL A 89 -5.25 17.26 -3.14
C VAL A 89 -5.98 17.79 -1.90
N SER A 90 -6.42 19.07 -1.89
CA SER A 90 -6.93 19.75 -0.69
C SER A 90 -8.12 19.02 -0.06
N THR A 91 -9.08 18.62 -0.90
CA THR A 91 -10.26 17.88 -0.43
C THR A 91 -9.89 16.49 0.06
N ALA A 92 -9.03 15.77 -0.68
CA ALA A 92 -8.61 14.42 -0.33
C ALA A 92 -7.84 14.38 1.00
N VAL A 93 -6.88 15.29 1.19
CA VAL A 93 -6.09 15.42 2.42
C VAL A 93 -6.98 15.76 3.63
N ASN A 94 -8.04 16.54 3.44
CA ASN A 94 -8.97 16.87 4.52
C ASN A 94 -9.86 15.70 4.97
N LEU A 95 -10.03 14.67 4.13
CA LEU A 95 -10.73 13.44 4.51
C LEU A 95 -9.85 12.45 5.29
N VAL A 96 -8.53 12.65 5.29
CA VAL A 96 -7.59 11.78 6.01
C VAL A 96 -7.68 12.05 7.51
N LYS A 97 -8.07 11.01 8.27
CA LYS A 97 -8.27 11.10 9.73
C LYS A 97 -6.97 11.01 10.53
N LEU A 98 -5.99 10.26 10.04
CA LEU A 98 -4.71 10.08 10.73
C LEU A 98 -3.80 11.30 10.48
N ALA A 99 -3.48 12.04 11.54
CA ALA A 99 -2.72 13.29 11.46
C ALA A 99 -1.36 13.14 10.75
N ASP A 100 -0.62 12.07 11.06
CA ASP A 100 0.66 11.78 10.40
C ASP A 100 0.52 11.51 8.90
N MET A 101 -0.54 10.80 8.50
CA MET A 101 -0.84 10.53 7.10
C MET A 101 -1.29 11.82 6.39
N LYS A 102 -2.11 12.63 7.04
CA LYS A 102 -2.54 13.94 6.55
C LYS A 102 -1.33 14.85 6.29
N LYS A 103 -0.39 14.90 7.22
CA LYS A 103 0.86 15.67 7.07
C LYS A 103 1.74 15.15 5.94
N ALA A 104 1.91 13.82 5.85
CA ALA A 104 2.72 13.20 4.81
C ALA A 104 2.17 13.47 3.40
N LEU A 105 0.84 13.42 3.23
CA LEU A 105 0.18 13.64 1.95
C LEU A 105 0.00 15.13 1.60
N GLY A 106 -0.14 16.01 2.60
CA GLY A 106 -0.40 17.44 2.39
C GLY A 106 0.82 18.30 2.08
N ASN A 107 2.02 17.93 2.56
CA ASN A 107 3.20 18.81 2.49
C ASN A 107 4.24 18.42 1.42
N GLY A 108 3.95 17.45 0.55
CA GLY A 108 4.84 17.08 -0.57
C GLY A 108 6.24 16.58 -0.18
N VAL A 109 6.52 16.37 1.11
CA VAL A 109 7.82 15.84 1.57
C VAL A 109 7.81 14.33 1.31
N LEU A 110 8.42 13.91 0.21
CA LEU A 110 8.73 12.51 -0.07
C LEU A 110 9.49 11.93 1.14
N ARG A 111 8.85 11.04 1.90
CA ARG A 111 9.49 10.36 3.02
C ARG A 111 10.57 9.43 2.45
N HIS A 112 11.83 9.83 2.57
CA HIS A 112 12.95 8.94 2.25
C HIS A 112 13.17 7.99 3.43
N GLY A 113 12.34 6.94 3.50
CA GLY A 113 12.40 5.93 4.55
C GLY A 113 11.12 5.10 4.62
N HIS A 114 11.20 3.84 4.15
CA HIS A 114 10.06 2.91 4.04
C HIS A 114 9.54 2.37 5.37
N SER A 115 10.08 2.78 6.51
CA SER A 115 9.59 2.31 7.82
C SER A 115 9.86 3.33 8.92
N GLN A 116 8.83 3.61 9.71
CA GLN A 116 9.02 4.10 11.07
C GLN A 116 9.32 2.90 11.98
N PRO A 117 10.20 3.05 12.99
CA PRO A 117 10.42 2.01 13.99
C PRO A 117 9.10 1.66 14.67
N LEU A 118 8.81 0.35 14.85
CA LEU A 118 7.64 -0.18 15.57
C LEU A 118 7.50 0.36 17.01
N THR A 119 8.56 0.96 17.56
CA THR A 119 8.59 1.57 18.90
C THR A 119 7.98 2.97 18.95
N LYS A 120 7.69 3.61 17.81
CA LYS A 120 6.97 4.87 17.76
C LYS A 120 5.49 4.55 17.50
N ALA A 121 4.67 4.58 18.55
CA ALA A 121 3.24 4.37 18.41
C ALA A 121 2.66 5.37 17.40
N SER A 122 2.13 4.88 16.28
CA SER A 122 1.27 5.67 15.39
C SER A 122 0.02 6.03 16.18
N GLY A 123 -0.10 7.29 16.59
CA GLY A 123 -1.20 7.75 17.45
C GLY A 123 -0.77 8.49 18.71
N ASP A 124 0.46 9.02 18.77
CA ASP A 124 0.79 10.02 19.78
C ASP A 124 -0.11 11.24 19.57
N PHE A 125 -1.20 11.26 20.33
CA PHE A 125 -2.22 12.30 20.33
C PHE A 125 -1.54 13.55 20.90
N GLU A 126 -1.03 14.42 20.03
CA GLU A 126 -0.68 15.78 20.43
C GLU A 126 -2.00 16.48 20.83
N ALA A 127 -2.30 16.47 22.13
CA ALA A 127 -3.33 17.31 22.70
C ALA A 127 -2.93 18.78 22.46
N PHE A 128 -3.82 19.52 21.80
CA PHE A 128 -3.75 20.98 21.67
C PHE A 128 -3.90 21.66 23.03
#